data_AF-A0A535KXM9-F1
#
_entry.id   AF-A0A535KXM9-F1
#
_cell.length_a   1.000
_cell.length_b   1.000
_cell.length_c   1.000
_cell.angle_alpha   90.00
_cell.angle_beta   90.00
_cell.angle_gamma   90.00
#
_symmetry.space_group_name_H-M   'P 1'
#
loop_
_entity.id
_entity.type
_entity.pdbx_description
1 polymer ?
#
loop_
_entity_poly.entity_id
_entity_poly.type
_entity_poly.pdbx_seq_one_letter_code
_entity_poly.pdbx_strand_id
1 'polypeptide(L)'
;MAEGMCADYDEVYSLTNQVYDLIRNAQKIHVTSAKGSDVTATFHKDWKWIPCHGRYHEQGKWGNLPEGEVFTAPATVDGVLVCDVLGDYFSEKYGVLEQPVVINIKQG
;
A
#
# COMPACT_ATOMS: atom_id res chain seq x y z
N MET A 1 8.47 14.45 5.44
CA MET A 1 8.71 14.74 4.00
C MET A 1 10.19 14.92 3.66
N ALA A 2 10.96 15.77 4.38
CA ALA A 2 12.38 15.96 4.07
C ALA A 2 13.20 14.65 4.12
N GLU A 3 12.98 13.82 5.13
CA GLU A 3 13.71 12.55 5.30
C GLU A 3 13.43 11.55 4.16
N GLY A 4 12.17 11.35 3.78
CA GLY A 4 11.81 10.44 2.69
C GLY A 4 12.34 10.90 1.32
N MET A 5 12.48 12.21 1.10
CA MET A 5 13.11 12.73 -0.12
C MET A 5 14.62 12.56 -0.14
N CYS A 6 15.26 12.45 1.03
CA CYS A 6 16.70 12.26 1.19
C CYS A 6 17.11 10.79 1.35
N ALA A 7 16.16 9.86 1.21
CA ALA A 7 16.46 8.42 1.25
C ALA A 7 17.39 8.02 0.09
N ASP A 8 18.07 6.89 0.23
CA ASP A 8 18.85 6.29 -0.86
C ASP A 8 17.88 5.67 -1.89
N TYR A 9 17.65 6.37 -3.01
CA TYR A 9 16.76 5.89 -4.07
C TYR A 9 17.35 4.73 -4.88
N ASP A 10 18.61 4.37 -4.70
CA ASP A 10 19.14 3.10 -5.20
C ASP A 10 18.63 1.93 -4.36
N GLU A 11 18.61 2.09 -3.04
CA GLU A 11 18.05 1.10 -2.11
C GLU A 11 16.53 1.00 -2.25
N VAL A 12 15.81 2.13 -2.28
CA VAL A 12 14.35 2.15 -2.50
C VAL A 12 14.00 1.44 -3.80
N TYR A 13 14.72 1.74 -4.89
CA TYR A 13 14.50 1.08 -6.17
C TYR A 13 14.68 -0.43 -6.11
N SER A 14 15.74 -0.90 -5.44
CA SER A 14 16.02 -2.33 -5.28
C SER A 14 14.92 -3.03 -4.48
N LEU A 15 14.56 -2.50 -3.31
CA LEU A 15 13.58 -3.11 -2.41
C LEU A 15 12.17 -3.11 -3.01
N THR A 16 11.74 -2.01 -3.63
CA THR A 16 10.42 -1.95 -4.28
C THR A 16 10.30 -2.98 -5.40
N ASN A 17 11.37 -3.20 -6.19
CA ASN A 17 11.34 -4.23 -7.24
C ASN A 17 11.38 -5.65 -6.68
N GLN A 18 12.08 -5.90 -5.57
CA GLN A 18 12.03 -7.19 -4.88
C GLN A 18 10.62 -7.52 -4.40
N VAL A 19 9.94 -6.55 -3.77
CA VAL A 19 8.54 -6.70 -3.36
C VAL A 19 7.64 -6.95 -4.57
N TYR A 20 7.82 -6.20 -5.66
CA TYR A 20 7.09 -6.39 -6.90
C TYR A 20 7.23 -7.81 -7.46
N ASP A 21 8.45 -8.34 -7.52
CA ASP A 21 8.69 -9.68 -8.02
C ASP A 21 8.03 -10.77 -7.17
N LEU A 22 7.93 -10.56 -5.86
CA LEU A 22 7.23 -11.47 -4.95
C LEU A 22 5.71 -11.47 -5.18
N ILE A 23 5.11 -10.30 -5.41
CA ILE A 23 3.64 -10.15 -5.35
C ILE A 23 2.96 -10.07 -6.71
N ARG A 24 3.68 -9.81 -7.81
CA ARG A 24 3.06 -9.54 -9.13
C ARG A 24 2.20 -10.65 -9.72
N ASN A 25 2.34 -11.88 -9.21
CA ASN A 25 1.55 -13.04 -9.61
C ASN A 25 0.61 -13.56 -8.49
N ALA A 26 0.49 -12.82 -7.39
CA ALA A 26 -0.39 -13.19 -6.29
C ALA A 26 -1.85 -13.17 -6.75
N GLN A 27 -2.57 -14.26 -6.48
CA GLN A 27 -4.02 -14.36 -6.75
C GLN A 27 -4.86 -13.94 -5.53
N LYS A 28 -4.25 -13.99 -4.35
CA LYS A 28 -4.89 -13.72 -3.06
C LYS A 28 -3.86 -13.15 -2.09
N ILE A 29 -4.24 -12.11 -1.36
CA ILE A 29 -3.50 -11.59 -0.21
C ILE A 29 -4.45 -11.56 0.98
N HIS A 30 -3.99 -12.08 2.12
CA HIS A 30 -4.72 -12.08 3.37
C HIS A 30 -3.93 -11.25 4.39
N VAL A 31 -4.59 -10.27 4.99
CA VAL A 31 -3.98 -9.37 5.96
C VAL A 31 -4.72 -9.47 7.28
N THR A 32 -3.95 -9.72 8.34
CA THR A 32 -4.43 -9.70 9.72
C THR A 32 -3.67 -8.65 10.53
N SER A 33 -4.32 -8.00 11.49
CA SER A 33 -3.66 -7.08 12.43
C SER A 33 -4.05 -7.36 13.87
N ALA A 34 -3.18 -7.01 14.82
CA ALA A 34 -3.48 -7.14 16.25
C ALA A 34 -4.69 -6.30 16.70
N LYS A 35 -5.05 -5.26 15.93
CA LYS A 35 -6.22 -4.40 16.17
C LYS A 35 -7.51 -4.98 15.59
N GLY A 36 -7.46 -6.15 14.97
CA GLY A 36 -8.64 -6.89 14.53
C GLY A 36 -8.97 -6.75 13.04
N SER A 37 -8.09 -6.17 12.22
CA SER A 37 -8.24 -6.31 10.77
C SER A 37 -8.07 -7.78 10.41
N ASP A 38 -8.96 -8.30 9.58
CA ASP A 38 -8.93 -9.64 9.00
C ASP A 38 -9.61 -9.54 7.64
N VAL A 39 -8.83 -9.30 6.60
CA VAL A 39 -9.32 -8.96 5.26
C VAL A 39 -8.57 -9.75 4.21
N THR A 40 -9.33 -10.23 3.23
CA THR A 40 -8.80 -10.94 2.06
C THR A 40 -9.10 -10.12 0.81
N ALA A 41 -8.06 -9.90 0.00
CA ALA A 41 -8.19 -9.39 -1.35
C ALA A 41 -7.85 -10.49 -2.36
N THR A 42 -8.60 -10.57 -3.45
CA THR A 42 -8.25 -11.39 -4.63
C THR A 42 -7.82 -10.50 -5.79
N PHE A 43 -7.03 -11.03 -6.72
CA PHE A 43 -6.45 -10.24 -7.81
C PHE A 43 -6.67 -10.91 -9.16
N HIS A 44 -6.99 -10.07 -10.16
CA HIS A 44 -7.18 -10.52 -11.52
C HIS A 44 -5.82 -10.66 -12.21
N LYS A 45 -5.57 -11.82 -12.84
CA LYS A 45 -4.30 -12.14 -13.51
C LYS A 45 -3.89 -11.15 -14.61
N ASP A 46 -4.87 -10.50 -15.24
CA ASP A 46 -4.64 -9.58 -16.36
C ASP A 46 -4.49 -8.11 -15.91
N TRP A 47 -4.62 -7.83 -14.61
CA TRP A 47 -4.44 -6.48 -14.06
C TRP A 47 -2.98 -6.26 -13.65
N LYS A 48 -2.49 -5.05 -13.90
CA LYS A 48 -1.08 -4.73 -13.70
C LYS A 48 -0.80 -4.35 -12.25
N TRP A 49 0.29 -4.87 -11.71
CA TRP A 49 0.94 -4.34 -10.54
C TRP A 49 1.85 -3.19 -10.94
N ILE A 50 1.93 -2.14 -10.12
CA ILE A 50 2.67 -0.92 -10.38
C ILE A 50 3.73 -0.76 -9.28
N PRO A 51 5.03 -0.89 -9.62
CA PRO A 51 6.11 -0.57 -8.69
C PRO A 51 6.45 0.93 -8.75
N CYS A 52 6.11 1.67 -7.70
CA CYS A 52 6.47 3.08 -7.52
C CYS A 52 7.81 3.16 -6.78
N HIS A 53 8.88 3.06 -7.58
CA HIS A 53 10.26 2.99 -7.14
C HIS A 53 11.01 4.33 -7.20
N GLY A 54 10.30 5.44 -7.51
CA GLY A 54 10.86 6.80 -7.48
C GLY A 54 11.88 7.16 -8.56
N ARG A 55 11.99 6.39 -9.67
CA ARG A 55 12.94 6.70 -10.77
C ARG A 55 12.23 7.09 -12.05
N TYR A 56 12.41 8.34 -12.46
CA TYR A 56 11.69 8.98 -13.57
C TYR A 56 12.61 9.50 -14.67
N HIS A 57 13.56 8.67 -15.12
CA HIS A 57 14.57 9.07 -16.12
C HIS A 57 14.10 8.91 -17.58
N GLU A 58 12.97 8.25 -17.81
CA GLU A 58 12.42 7.99 -19.15
C GLU A 58 11.12 8.78 -19.36
N GLN A 59 10.91 9.24 -20.59
CA GLN A 59 9.69 9.94 -20.98
C GLN A 59 8.45 9.06 -20.75
N GLY A 60 7.41 9.64 -20.16
CA GLY A 60 6.15 8.95 -19.89
C GLY A 60 6.09 8.19 -18.57
N LYS A 61 7.20 8.10 -17.81
CA LYS A 61 7.16 7.63 -16.42
C LYS A 61 6.66 8.76 -15.50
N TRP A 62 5.85 8.41 -14.52
CA TRP A 62 5.25 9.32 -13.54
C TRP A 62 5.04 8.62 -12.20
N GLY A 63 4.92 9.40 -11.13
CA GLY A 63 4.53 8.93 -9.80
C GLY A 63 4.46 10.08 -8.79
N ASN A 64 4.65 9.77 -7.51
CA ASN A 64 4.49 10.65 -6.37
C ASN A 64 5.63 10.51 -5.34
N LEU A 65 6.66 11.36 -5.44
CA LEU A 65 7.77 11.38 -4.48
C LEU A 65 7.37 12.01 -3.13
N PRO A 66 7.88 11.50 -1.99
CA PRO A 66 8.74 10.32 -1.86
C PRO A 66 7.99 9.01 -2.09
N GLU A 67 8.71 7.99 -2.56
CA GLU A 67 8.13 6.71 -3.00
C GLU A 67 8.75 5.48 -2.34
N GLY A 68 8.20 4.30 -2.65
CA GLY A 68 8.69 3.00 -2.20
C GLY A 68 7.64 1.89 -2.21
N GLU A 69 6.43 2.13 -2.73
CA GLU A 69 5.31 1.19 -2.67
C GLU A 69 5.12 0.38 -3.96
N VAL A 70 4.45 -0.77 -3.83
CA VAL A 70 3.93 -1.54 -4.96
C VAL A 70 2.43 -1.72 -4.76
N PHE A 71 1.63 -1.38 -5.76
CA PHE A 71 0.18 -1.46 -5.65
C PHE A 71 -0.48 -2.04 -6.90
N THR A 72 -1.72 -2.49 -6.72
CA THR A 72 -2.65 -2.85 -7.79
C THR A 72 -4.09 -2.68 -7.29
N ALA A 73 -5.07 -2.91 -8.16
CA ALA A 73 -6.47 -2.98 -7.78
C ALA A 73 -6.86 -4.42 -7.41
N PRO A 74 -7.62 -4.65 -6.32
CA PRO A 74 -8.18 -5.96 -6.03
C PRO A 74 -9.40 -6.24 -6.92
N ALA A 75 -9.55 -7.48 -7.36
CA ALA A 75 -10.74 -7.95 -8.07
C ALA A 75 -11.94 -8.11 -7.12
N THR A 76 -11.69 -8.59 -5.90
CA THR A 76 -12.67 -8.60 -4.81
C THR A 76 -11.99 -8.32 -3.47
N VAL A 77 -12.74 -7.81 -2.51
CA VAL A 77 -12.31 -7.63 -1.12
C VAL A 77 -13.42 -8.08 -0.18
N ASP A 78 -13.07 -8.92 0.80
CA ASP A 78 -14.00 -9.39 1.82
C ASP A 78 -13.32 -9.42 3.19
N GLY A 79 -14.06 -9.08 4.24
CA GLY A 79 -13.60 -9.17 5.62
C GLY A 79 -13.77 -7.88 6.42
N VAL A 80 -12.89 -7.67 7.38
CA VAL A 80 -12.94 -6.55 8.33
C VAL A 80 -11.67 -5.71 8.21
N LEU A 81 -11.85 -4.42 7.91
CA LEU A 81 -10.79 -3.42 7.97
C LEU A 81 -10.99 -2.54 9.19
N VAL A 82 -9.99 -2.47 10.06
CA VAL A 82 -9.96 -1.58 11.23
C VAL A 82 -8.99 -0.44 10.95
N CYS A 83 -9.51 0.80 10.95
CA CYS A 83 -8.78 2.02 10.61
C CYS A 83 -8.80 3.00 11.79
N ASP A 84 -7.63 3.32 12.34
CA ASP A 84 -7.50 4.25 13.48
C ASP A 84 -6.55 5.42 13.24
N VAL A 85 -5.68 5.33 12.23
CA VAL A 85 -4.74 6.38 11.83
C VAL A 85 -5.40 7.34 10.85
N LEU A 86 -5.18 8.65 11.05
CA LEU A 86 -5.75 9.74 10.24
C LEU A 86 -4.79 10.27 9.17
N GLY A 87 -3.65 9.60 9.01
CA GLY A 87 -2.50 10.05 8.23
C GLY A 87 -1.52 10.86 9.08
N ASP A 88 -0.24 10.83 8.72
CA ASP A 88 0.88 11.30 9.53
C ASP A 88 0.65 12.70 10.13
N TYR A 89 0.23 13.66 9.30
CA TYR A 89 0.00 15.04 9.73
C TYR A 89 -1.13 15.17 10.76
N PHE A 90 -2.26 14.49 10.53
CA PHE A 90 -3.42 14.60 11.42
C PHE A 90 -3.22 13.80 12.69
N SER A 91 -2.59 12.63 12.59
CA SER A 91 -2.31 11.79 13.76
C SER A 91 -1.27 12.41 14.69
N GLU A 92 -0.28 13.13 14.18
CA GLU A 92 0.63 13.91 15.02
C GLU A 92 -0.11 15.04 15.76
N LYS A 93 -1.00 15.75 15.07
CA LYS A 93 -1.67 16.94 15.61
C LYS A 93 -2.85 16.62 16.54
N TYR A 94 -3.60 15.57 16.25
CA TYR A 94 -4.87 15.25 16.90
C TYR A 94 -4.88 13.89 17.58
N GLY A 95 -3.79 13.11 17.47
CA GLY A 95 -3.77 11.72 17.90
C GLY A 95 -4.43 10.77 16.89
N VAL A 96 -4.45 9.49 17.25
CA VAL A 96 -5.24 8.48 16.52
C VAL A 96 -6.68 8.48 17.02
N LEU A 97 -7.58 7.85 16.26
CA LEU A 97 -8.97 7.69 16.68
C LEU A 97 -9.06 6.84 17.94
N GLU A 98 -9.63 7.38 19.02
CA GLU A 98 -9.91 6.62 20.25
C GLU A 98 -10.87 5.45 19.99
N GLN A 99 -11.80 5.65 19.06
CA GLN A 99 -12.71 4.63 18.56
C GLN A 99 -12.42 4.39 17.07
N PRO A 100 -11.72 3.29 16.72
CA PRO A 100 -11.39 2.98 15.34
C PRO A 100 -12.63 2.86 14.45
N VAL A 101 -12.49 3.25 13.18
CA VAL A 101 -13.51 2.97 12.16
C VAL A 101 -13.38 1.51 11.75
N VAL A 102 -14.46 0.75 11.91
CA VAL A 102 -14.53 -0.65 11.51
C VAL A 102 -15.40 -0.78 10.27
N ILE A 103 -14.80 -1.24 9.18
CA ILE A 103 -15.47 -1.43 7.88
C ILE A 103 -15.64 -2.93 7.66
N ASN A 104 -16.90 -3.38 7.59
CA ASN A 104 -17.25 -4.75 7.26
C ASN A 104 -17.57 -4.82 5.76
N ILE A 105 -16.76 -5.55 5.01
CA ILE A 105 -16.86 -5.69 3.56
C ILE A 105 -17.37 -7.08 3.23
N LYS A 106 -18.42 -7.14 2.41
CA LYS A 106 -19.01 -8.38 1.90
C LYS A 106 -19.34 -8.21 0.43
N GLN A 107 -18.92 -9.17 -0.39
CA GLN A 107 -19.13 -9.18 -1.85
C GLN A 107 -18.63 -7.90 -2.51
N GLY A 108 -17.48 -7.39 -2.02
CA GLY A 108 -16.83 -6.18 -2.52
C GLY A 108 -15.73 -6.47 -3.52
#